data_AF-A0A7K4G134-F1
#
_entry.id   AF-A0A7K4G134-F1
#
_cell.length_a   1.000
_cell.length_b   1.000
_cell.length_c   1.000
_cell.angle_alpha   90.00
_cell.angle_beta   90.00
_cell.angle_gamma   90.00
#
_symmetry.space_group_name_H-M   'P 1'
#
loop_
_entity.id
_entity.type
_entity.pdbx_description
1 polymer ?
#
loop_
_entity_poly.entity_id
_entity_poly.type
_entity_poly.pdbx_seq_one_letter_code
_entity_poly.pdbx_strand_id
1 'polypeptide(L)' 'MLIKNASILLGKELDFISNTNIKIQDQRFKRIQPNLGASAKEESIDCEGLLLIPGFVNCHTHIGDSIAKDITL' A
#
# COMPACT_ATOMS: atom_id res chain seq x y z
N MET A 1 -7.75 -9.29 -0.71
CA MET A 1 -7.11 -8.62 -1.86
C MET A 1 -5.67 -9.08 -1.91
N LEU A 2 -5.17 -9.40 -3.09
CA LEU A 2 -3.79 -9.81 -3.31
C LEU A 2 -3.09 -8.81 -4.24
N ILE A 3 -2.04 -8.16 -3.74
CA ILE A 3 -1.09 -7.39 -4.56
C ILE A 3 0.01 -8.35 -4.98
N LYS A 4 0.29 -8.45 -6.28
CA LYS A 4 1.25 -9.39 -6.84
C LYS A 4 2.47 -8.69 -7.44
N ASN A 5 3.61 -9.38 -7.40
CA ASN A 5 4.82 -9.05 -8.16
C ASN A 5 5.40 -7.64 -7.92
N ALA A 6 5.07 -7.01 -6.78
CA ALA A 6 5.58 -5.68 -6.48
C ALA A 6 7.00 -5.75 -5.94
N SER A 7 7.83 -4.76 -6.29
CA SER A 7 8.98 -4.41 -5.46
C SER A 7 8.48 -3.62 -4.25
N ILE A 8 9.02 -3.85 -3.05
CA ILE A 8 8.51 -3.21 -1.83
C ILE A 8 9.63 -2.64 -0.95
N LEU A 9 9.34 -1.57 -0.22
CA LEU A 9 10.15 -1.12 0.92
C LEU A 9 9.48 -1.60 2.21
N LEU A 10 10.13 -2.53 2.92
CA LEU A 10 9.55 -3.23 4.05
C LEU A 10 10.17 -2.83 5.39
N GLY A 11 9.32 -2.73 6.41
CA GLY A 11 9.76 -2.56 7.79
C GLY A 11 10.23 -1.14 8.10
N LYS A 12 10.85 -0.99 9.27
CA LYS A 12 11.27 0.31 9.79
C LYS A 12 12.43 0.92 8.99
N GLU A 13 13.34 0.06 8.53
CA GLU A 13 14.55 0.47 7.80
C GLU A 13 14.32 0.54 6.29
N LEU A 14 13.09 0.31 5.82
CA LEU A 14 12.71 0.33 4.40
C LEU A 14 13.56 -0.62 3.55
N ASP A 15 13.73 -1.85 4.03
CA ASP A 15 14.48 -2.88 3.32
C ASP A 15 13.85 -3.15 1.94
N PHE A 16 14.66 -3.07 0.90
CA PHE A 16 14.20 -3.30 -0.47
C PHE A 16 14.05 -4.80 -0.75
N ILE A 17 12.84 -5.18 -1.17
CA ILE A 17 12.53 -6.53 -1.66
C ILE A 17 12.09 -6.40 -3.11
N SER A 18 12.82 -7.03 -4.02
CA SER A 18 12.67 -6.83 -5.46
C SER A 18 11.37 -7.39 -6.04
N ASN A 19 10.83 -8.48 -5.49
CA ASN A 19 9.59 -9.08 -5.95
C ASN A 19 8.92 -9.88 -4.83
N THR A 20 7.71 -9.49 -4.45
CA THR A 20 6.90 -10.23 -3.48
C THR A 20 5.40 -9.96 -3.67
N ASN A 21 4.58 -10.77 -3.00
CA ASN A 21 3.14 -10.59 -2.97
C ASN A 21 2.71 -10.16 -1.57
N ILE A 22 1.64 -9.35 -1.49
CA ILE A 22 1.05 -8.88 -0.24
C ILE A 22 -0.42 -9.30 -0.21
N LYS A 23 -0.79 -10.08 0.80
CA LYS A 23 -2.19 -10.40 1.09
C LYS A 23 -2.75 -9.42 2.10
N ILE A 24 -3.82 -8.73 1.70
CA ILE A 24 -4.59 -7.83 2.57
C ILE A 24 -5.93 -8.49 2.89
N GLN A 25 -6.20 -8.63 4.19
CA GLN A 25 -7.44 -9.18 4.72
C GLN A 25 -7.84 -8.39 5.98
N ASP A 26 -9.12 -8.11 6.15
CA ASP A 26 -9.66 -7.41 7.33
C ASP A 26 -8.94 -6.08 7.59
N GLN A 27 -8.66 -5.33 6.52
CA GLN A 27 -7.94 -4.04 6.52
C GLN A 27 -6.51 -4.11 7.08
N ARG A 28 -5.89 -5.29 7.08
CA ARG A 28 -4.53 -5.51 7.58
C ARG A 28 -3.68 -6.31 6.59
N PHE A 29 -2.37 -6.08 6.63
CA PHE A 29 -1.40 -6.93 5.95
C PHE A 29 -1.36 -8.29 6.66
N LYS A 30 -1.92 -9.31 6.02
CA LYS A 30 -2.02 -10.66 6.60
C LYS A 30 -0.76 -11.47 6.37
N ARG A 31 -0.14 -11.32 5.20
CA ARG A 31 1.04 -12.09 4.78
C ARG A 31 1.78 -11.36 3.67
N ILE A 32 3.11 -11.39 3.72
CA ILE A 32 4.01 -10.83 2.72
C ILE A 32 5.03 -11.91 2.39
N GLN A 33 4.97 -12.48 1.19
CA GLN A 33 5.89 -13.51 0.72
C GLN A 33 5.75 -13.69 -0.80
N PRO A 34 6.79 -14.20 -1.50
CA PRO A 34 6.65 -14.57 -2.89
C PRO A 34 5.65 -15.73 -3.08
N ASN A 35 5.17 -15.91 -4.32
CA ASN A 35 4.36 -17.06 -4.74
C ASN A 35 3.08 -17.31 -3.91
N LEU A 36 2.41 -16.24 -3.48
CA LEU A 36 1.06 -16.34 -2.91
C LEU A 36 0.05 -16.62 -4.02
N GLY A 37 -0.64 -17.75 -3.95
CA GLY A 37 -1.79 -18.05 -4.80
C GLY A 37 -3.02 -17.22 -4.40
N ALA A 38 -3.74 -16.72 -5.41
CA ALA A 38 -5.05 -16.12 -5.20
C ALA A 38 -6.09 -17.22 -5.00
N SER A 39 -7.03 -17.02 -4.07
CA SER A 39 -8.27 -17.81 -4.08
C SER A 39 -9.13 -17.39 -5.27
N ALA A 40 -9.95 -18.30 -5.82
CA ALA A 40 -10.78 -18.03 -6.99
C ALA A 40 -11.76 -16.84 -6.86
N LYS A 41 -12.02 -16.38 -5.62
CA LYS A 41 -12.88 -15.22 -5.34
C LYS A 41 -12.12 -14.00 -4.79
N GLU A 42 -10.80 -14.09 -4.69
CA GLU A 42 -9.97 -13.02 -4.14
C GLU A 42 -9.59 -12.03 -5.25
N GLU A 43 -9.98 -10.78 -5.11
CA GLU A 43 -9.52 -9.69 -5.97
C GLU A 43 -7.98 -9.61 -5.94
N SER A 44 -7.37 -9.52 -7.12
CA SER A 44 -5.93 -9.42 -7.27
C SER A 44 -5.52 -8.36 -8.28
N ILE A 45 -4.42 -7.66 -8.00
CA ILE A 45 -3.78 -6.70 -8.90
C ILE A 45 -2.33 -7.10 -9.15
N ASP A 46 -1.90 -7.00 -10.40
CA ASP A 46 -0.50 -7.18 -10.78
C ASP A 46 0.22 -5.83 -10.72
N CYS A 47 1.36 -5.79 -10.04
CA CYS A 47 2.15 -4.59 -9.81
C CYS A 47 3.61 -4.80 -10.22
N GLU A 48 3.87 -5.73 -11.16
CA GLU A 48 5.19 -5.88 -11.77
C GLU A 48 5.71 -4.53 -12.30
N GLY A 49 6.97 -4.23 -12.00
CA GLY A 49 7.61 -2.96 -12.39
C GLY A 49 7.23 -1.77 -11.52
N LEU A 50 6.37 -1.94 -10.51
CA LEU A 50 6.01 -0.88 -9.57
C LEU A 50 6.68 -1.07 -8.20
N LEU A 51 6.93 0.05 -7.52
CA LEU A 51 7.43 0.08 -6.16
C LEU A 51 6.30 0.43 -5.19
N LEU A 52 6.02 -0.48 -4.24
CA LEU A 52 5.10 -0.25 -3.15
C LEU A 52 5.86 0.22 -1.91
N ILE A 53 5.41 1.34 -1.36
CA ILE A 53 5.98 1.96 -0.16
C ILE A 53 4.91 2.11 0.93
N PRO A 54 5.29 2.24 2.21
CA PRO A 54 4.37 2.67 3.24
C PRO A 54 3.75 4.03 2.87
N GLY A 55 2.45 4.18 3.08
CA GLY A 55 1.78 5.46 2.88
C GLY A 55 2.38 6.54 3.79
N PHE A 56 2.57 7.74 3.26
CA PHE A 56 3.08 8.85 4.06
C PHE A 56 2.09 9.25 5.15
N VAL A 57 2.61 9.49 6.36
CA VAL A 57 1.85 10.06 7.47
C VAL A 57 2.23 11.52 7.61
N ASN A 58 1.26 12.40 7.40
CA ASN A 58 1.47 13.84 7.58
C ASN A 58 1.21 14.22 9.04
N CYS A 59 2.25 14.67 9.75
CA CYS A 59 2.18 15.07 11.16
C CYS A 59 1.58 16.47 11.37
N HIS A 60 1.43 17.26 10.31
CA HIS A 60 1.03 18.64 10.44
C HIS A 60 0.22 19.09 9.22
N THR A 61 -1.10 19.13 9.36
CA THR A 61 -2.02 19.56 8.31
C THR A 61 -3.02 20.56 8.87
N HIS A 62 -3.23 21.65 8.15
CA HIS A 62 -4.24 22.65 8.45
C HIS A 62 -5.51 22.40 7.63
N ILE A 63 -6.25 21.33 7.95
CA ILE A 63 -7.41 20.91 7.14
C ILE A 63 -8.52 21.98 7.16
N GLY A 64 -8.80 22.58 8.32
CA GLY A 64 -9.85 23.60 8.46
C GLY A 64 -9.55 24.88 7.67
N ASP A 65 -8.30 25.33 7.67
CA ASP A 65 -7.89 26.53 6.92
C ASP A 65 -7.97 26.28 5.41
N SER A 66 -7.62 25.07 4.96
CA SER A 66 -7.77 24.67 3.56
C SER A 66 -9.24 24.70 3.12
N ILE A 67 -10.14 24.06 3.89
CA ILE A 67 -11.56 24.03 3.55
C ILE A 67 -12.18 25.44 3.58
N ALA A 68 -11.84 26.26 4.59
CA ALA A 68 -12.37 27.61 4.71
C ALA A 68 -11.98 28.48 3.50
N LYS A 69 -10.71 28.40 3.06
CA LYS A 69 -10.24 29.12 1.86
C LYS A 69 -11.01 28.71 0.61
N ASP A 70 -11.27 27.41 0.45
CA ASP A 70 -11.96 26.87 -0.73
C ASP A 70 -13.45 27.27 -0.78
N ILE A 71 -14.11 27.50 0.36
CA ILE A 71 -15.54 27.91 0.42
C ILE A 71 -15.72 29.43 0.30
N THR A 72 -14.73 30.22 0.69
CA THR A 72 -14.81 31.69 0.69
C THR A 72 -14.48 32.36 -0.64
N LEU A 73 -14.27 31.59 -1.71
CA LEU A 73 -14.00 32.03 -3.09
C LEU A 73 -15.22 31.80 -3.98
#